data_AF-A0A2E2APW1-F1
#
_entry.id   AF-A0A2E2APW1-F1
#
_cell.length_a   1.000
_cell.length_b   1.000
_cell.length_c   1.000
_cell.angle_alpha   90.00
_cell.angle_beta   90.00
_cell.angle_gamma   90.00
#
_symmetry.space_group_name_H-M   'P 1'
#
loop_
_entity.id
_entity.type
_entity.pdbx_description
1 polymer ?
#
loop_
_entity_poly.entity_id
_entity_poly.type
_entity_poly.pdbx_seq_one_letter_code
_entity_poly.pdbx_strand_id
1 'polypeptide(L)'
;MNSRRFLFGFVINFLLVQTGVAQPAAQQVEQPSEVAAKAEDGQKPDTLKEQIIYVPYEKLPQVFEKPARGVFLPYEQFQQLWDAARKNALPQPNQGPPLRSLITNIESSAEVRGDVMEVQALLTIQLLGEGWHEIPLRLADAAISSAMIGEENAR
;
A
#
# COMPACT_ATOMS: atom_id res chain seq x y z
N MET A 1 -7.72 -23.09 -49.64
CA MET A 1 -7.89 -21.63 -49.78
C MET A 1 -6.92 -20.97 -48.79
N ASN A 2 -5.60 -21.10 -49.00
CA ASN A 2 -4.70 -20.35 -49.92
C ASN A 2 -4.34 -18.98 -49.32
N SER A 3 -3.16 -18.87 -48.67
CA SER A 3 -1.89 -18.31 -49.23
C SER A 3 -1.78 -16.79 -49.01
N ARG A 4 -0.64 -16.13 -48.77
CA ARG A 4 0.79 -16.46 -48.89
C ARG A 4 1.67 -15.35 -48.25
N ARG A 5 2.92 -15.72 -48.00
CA ARG A 5 4.10 -14.99 -47.46
C ARG A 5 4.64 -13.87 -48.38
N PHE A 6 5.42 -12.92 -47.84
CA PHE A 6 6.61 -12.22 -48.41
C PHE A 6 7.17 -11.30 -47.29
N LEU A 7 8.36 -11.41 -46.67
CA LEU A 7 9.77 -11.59 -47.09
C LEU A 7 10.36 -10.36 -47.79
N PHE A 8 11.02 -9.47 -47.05
CA PHE A 8 12.15 -8.68 -47.54
C PHE A 8 13.08 -8.30 -46.38
N GLY A 9 14.30 -8.81 -46.42
CA GLY A 9 15.40 -8.36 -45.59
C GLY A 9 16.06 -7.13 -46.20
N PHE A 10 16.59 -6.26 -45.35
CA PHE A 10 17.79 -5.50 -45.67
C PHE A 10 18.62 -5.35 -44.40
N VAL A 11 19.91 -5.57 -44.59
CA VAL A 11 20.98 -5.72 -43.61
C VAL A 11 21.80 -4.41 -43.62
N ILE A 12 22.59 -4.15 -42.54
CA ILE A 12 23.76 -3.22 -42.49
C ILE A 12 23.38 -1.72 -42.37
N ASN A 13 23.97 -0.86 -41.51
CA ASN A 13 25.01 -0.98 -40.48
C ASN A 13 25.15 0.38 -39.76
N PHE A 14 25.77 0.32 -38.57
CA PHE A 14 26.73 1.30 -38.01
C PHE A 14 26.36 2.78 -37.73
N LEU A 15 26.22 3.06 -36.43
CA LEU A 15 27.10 3.93 -35.63
C LEU A 15 27.35 5.38 -36.12
N LEU A 16 26.80 6.37 -35.40
CA LEU A 16 27.62 7.49 -34.90
C LEU A 16 26.95 8.19 -33.70
N VAL A 17 27.65 8.11 -32.57
CA VAL A 17 27.47 8.99 -31.40
C VAL A 17 28.01 10.37 -31.77
N GLN A 18 27.26 11.44 -31.51
CA GLN A 18 27.85 12.74 -31.15
C GLN A 18 26.95 13.54 -30.21
N THR A 19 27.52 13.84 -29.05
CA THR A 19 27.10 14.84 -28.04
C THR A 19 27.81 16.17 -28.32
N GLY A 20 27.13 17.31 -28.19
CA GLY A 20 27.78 18.64 -28.29
C GLY A 20 26.89 19.87 -28.10
N VAL A 21 26.69 20.24 -26.84
CA VAL A 21 26.56 21.57 -26.16
C VAL A 21 26.09 22.85 -26.92
N ALA A 22 25.09 23.49 -26.29
CA ALA A 22 24.57 24.86 -26.26
C ALA A 22 25.40 26.08 -26.76
N GLN A 23 24.72 27.17 -27.20
CA GLN A 23 24.54 28.50 -26.54
C GLN A 23 23.75 29.50 -27.49
N PRO A 24 23.31 30.73 -27.11
CA PRO A 24 21.91 31.21 -27.27
C PRO A 24 21.76 32.66 -27.85
N ALA A 25 20.53 33.19 -27.79
CA ALA A 25 20.09 34.60 -27.65
C ALA A 25 20.48 35.68 -28.70
N ALA A 26 19.47 36.32 -29.32
CA ALA A 26 19.04 37.72 -29.02
C ALA A 26 18.16 38.39 -30.12
N GLN A 27 17.03 38.98 -29.67
CA GLN A 27 16.35 40.26 -30.03
C GLN A 27 15.78 40.51 -31.46
N GLN A 28 14.46 40.66 -31.66
CA GLN A 28 13.47 41.71 -31.31
C GLN A 28 13.38 42.91 -32.28
N VAL A 29 12.19 43.12 -32.89
CA VAL A 29 11.49 44.40 -33.19
C VAL A 29 9.97 44.06 -33.34
N GLU A 30 9.07 44.37 -32.40
CA GLU A 30 8.10 45.51 -32.35
C GLU A 30 7.19 45.64 -33.60
N GLN A 31 5.86 45.84 -33.58
CA GLN A 31 4.92 46.49 -32.65
C GLN A 31 3.42 46.21 -33.06
N PRO A 32 2.35 46.80 -32.47
CA PRO A 32 1.20 46.08 -31.93
C PRO A 32 -0.15 46.35 -32.64
N SER A 33 -1.15 45.50 -32.41
CA SER A 33 -2.57 45.86 -32.60
C SER A 33 -3.39 45.15 -31.54
N GLU A 34 -3.57 45.86 -30.44
CA GLU A 34 -4.56 45.61 -29.41
C GLU A 34 -5.94 46.01 -29.96
N VAL A 35 -6.86 45.05 -30.17
CA VAL A 35 -8.30 45.18 -29.81
C VAL A 35 -8.93 43.78 -29.70
N ALA A 36 -9.23 43.41 -28.45
CA ALA A 36 -10.38 42.63 -27.96
C ALA A 36 -10.97 41.50 -28.84
N ALA A 37 -10.94 40.26 -28.36
CA ALA A 37 -11.93 39.78 -27.37
C ALA A 37 -11.99 38.23 -27.34
N LYS A 38 -11.85 37.72 -26.12
CA LYS A 38 -12.64 36.63 -25.53
C LYS A 38 -12.12 35.19 -25.63
N ALA A 39 -12.16 34.61 -24.42
CA ALA A 39 -12.11 33.21 -24.04
C ALA A 39 -10.73 32.57 -24.00
N GLU A 40 -10.19 32.43 -22.79
CA GLU A 40 -9.51 31.21 -22.38
C GLU A 40 -9.61 31.04 -20.86
N ASP A 41 -10.43 30.05 -20.49
CA ASP A 41 -10.53 29.42 -19.19
C ASP A 41 -9.28 28.55 -18.96
N GLY A 42 -8.71 28.63 -17.76
CA GLY A 42 -7.45 27.94 -17.46
C GLY A 42 -6.82 28.34 -16.13
N GLN A 43 -7.60 28.46 -15.05
CA GLN A 43 -7.04 28.69 -13.72
C GLN A 43 -6.67 27.35 -13.05
N LYS A 44 -5.37 27.14 -12.85
CA LYS A 44 -4.75 26.05 -12.07
C LYS A 44 -5.33 25.95 -10.64
N PRO A 45 -5.29 24.76 -10.00
CA PRO A 45 -5.85 24.56 -8.66
C PRO A 45 -5.09 25.42 -7.65
N ASP A 46 -5.82 26.34 -7.00
CA ASP A 46 -5.31 27.20 -5.93
C ASP A 46 -4.93 26.33 -4.73
N THR A 47 -3.71 26.51 -4.23
CA THR A 47 -3.18 25.75 -3.12
C THR A 47 -3.96 26.10 -1.85
N LEU A 48 -4.46 25.08 -1.13
CA LEU A 48 -5.21 25.27 0.11
C LEU A 48 -4.31 25.93 1.17
N LYS A 49 -4.42 27.25 1.32
CA LYS A 49 -3.78 28.02 2.38
C LYS A 49 -4.63 27.95 3.64
N GLU A 50 -4.00 27.70 4.78
CA GLU A 50 -4.66 27.80 6.08
C GLU A 50 -5.10 29.27 6.29
N GLN A 51 -6.41 29.49 6.47
CA GLN A 51 -7.00 30.80 6.72
C GLN A 51 -7.73 30.79 8.06
N ILE A 52 -7.25 31.58 9.01
CA ILE A 52 -7.92 31.80 10.29
C ILE A 52 -8.93 32.94 10.10
N ILE A 53 -10.22 32.60 10.06
CA ILE A 53 -11.32 33.56 9.93
C ILE A 53 -11.97 33.76 11.30
N TYR A 54 -11.94 34.98 11.83
CA TYR A 54 -12.60 35.33 13.08
C TYR A 54 -14.06 35.70 12.84
N VAL A 55 -14.99 34.95 13.45
CA VAL A 55 -16.43 35.22 13.36
C VAL A 55 -16.93 35.74 14.72
N PRO A 56 -17.38 37.01 14.80
CA PRO A 56 -18.00 37.55 16.01
C PRO A 56 -19.26 36.77 16.40
N TYR A 57 -19.53 36.66 17.70
CA TYR A 57 -20.60 35.82 18.25
C TYR A 57 -21.98 36.16 17.67
N GLU A 58 -22.27 37.45 17.47
CA GLU A 58 -23.53 37.96 16.94
C GLU A 58 -23.76 37.57 15.47
N LYS A 59 -22.68 37.22 14.75
CA LYS A 59 -22.70 36.84 13.33
C LYS A 59 -22.63 35.32 13.12
N LEU A 60 -22.53 34.53 14.19
CA LEU A 60 -22.59 33.07 14.11
C LEU A 60 -23.87 32.55 13.43
N PRO A 61 -25.08 33.07 13.72
CA PRO A 61 -26.30 32.61 13.05
C PRO A 61 -26.23 32.71 11.52
N GLN A 62 -25.63 33.78 10.99
CA GLN A 62 -25.56 34.08 9.56
C GLN A 62 -24.56 33.22 8.78
N VAL A 63 -23.56 32.64 9.44
CA VAL A 63 -22.62 31.70 8.80
C VAL A 63 -23.19 30.28 8.73
N PHE A 64 -24.15 29.93 9.61
CA PHE A 64 -24.82 28.63 9.59
C PHE A 64 -25.84 28.48 8.46
N GLU A 65 -26.39 29.58 7.96
CA GLU A 65 -27.37 29.57 6.85
C GLU A 65 -26.72 29.40 5.46
N LYS A 66 -25.39 29.45 5.36
CA LYS A 66 -24.67 29.28 4.10
C LYS A 66 -24.33 27.80 3.88
N PRO A 67 -24.90 27.13 2.87
CA PRO A 67 -24.82 25.66 2.70
C PRO A 67 -23.43 25.13 2.33
N ALA A 68 -22.39 25.97 2.29
CA ALA A 68 -21.15 25.67 1.56
C ALA A 68 -19.96 25.20 2.42
N ARG A 69 -20.04 25.11 3.76
CA ARG A 69 -18.93 24.56 4.57
C ARG A 69 -19.37 24.22 6.00
N GLY A 70 -19.89 23.01 6.19
CA GLY A 70 -20.23 22.46 7.51
C GLY A 70 -21.73 22.31 7.72
N VAL A 71 -22.18 21.06 7.89
CA VAL A 71 -23.54 20.77 8.34
C VAL A 71 -23.55 20.84 9.87
N PHE A 72 -24.33 21.75 10.44
CA PHE A 72 -24.57 21.77 11.88
C PHE A 72 -25.58 20.67 12.24
N LEU A 73 -25.13 19.68 13.01
CA LEU A 73 -25.97 18.61 13.50
C LEU A 73 -26.24 18.82 14.99
N PRO A 74 -27.50 19.04 15.41
CA PRO A 74 -27.83 19.08 16.83
C PRO A 74 -27.36 17.82 17.55
N TYR A 75 -26.92 17.97 18.80
CA TYR A 75 -26.33 16.87 19.57
C TYR A 75 -27.24 15.63 19.64
N GLU A 76 -28.54 15.84 19.83
CA GLU A 76 -29.55 14.76 19.83
C GLU A 76 -29.56 13.96 18.51
N GLN A 77 -29.45 14.65 17.37
CA GLN A 77 -29.43 14.00 16.06
C GLN A 77 -28.10 13.27 15.83
N PHE A 78 -26.99 13.82 16.33
CA PHE A 78 -25.70 13.13 16.34
C PHE A 78 -25.78 11.82 17.14
N GLN A 79 -26.35 11.85 18.33
CA GLN A 79 -26.50 10.65 19.16
C GLN A 79 -27.35 9.59 18.46
N GLN A 80 -28.47 9.97 17.85
CA GLN A 80 -29.33 9.06 17.10
C GLN A 80 -28.59 8.39 15.93
N LEU A 81 -27.85 9.18 15.13
CA LEU A 81 -27.07 8.63 14.01
C LEU A 81 -25.91 7.76 14.49
N TRP A 82 -25.26 8.14 15.59
CA TRP A 82 -24.17 7.36 16.19
C TRP A 82 -24.66 6.02 16.74
N ASP A 83 -25.80 5.99 17.41
CA ASP A 83 -26.43 4.76 17.90
C ASP A 83 -26.92 3.88 16.76
N ALA A 84 -27.52 4.47 15.73
CA ALA A 84 -27.91 3.76 14.52
C ALA A 84 -26.69 3.15 13.81
N ALA A 85 -25.58 3.90 13.69
CA ALA A 85 -24.35 3.42 13.09
C ALA A 85 -23.75 2.23 13.87
N ARG A 86 -23.77 2.28 15.21
CA ARG A 86 -23.28 1.16 16.04
C ARG A 86 -24.17 -0.08 15.96
N LYS A 87 -25.50 0.09 15.92
CA LYS A 87 -26.45 -1.02 15.78
C LYS A 87 -26.36 -1.69 14.41
N ASN A 88 -26.08 -0.90 13.37
CA ASN A 88 -25.93 -1.36 11.99
C ASN A 88 -24.48 -1.68 11.62
N ALA A 89 -23.53 -1.53 12.54
CA ALA A 89 -22.15 -1.90 12.29
C ALA A 89 -22.11 -3.41 12.12
N LEU A 90 -21.66 -3.86 10.95
CA LEU A 90 -21.32 -5.26 10.75
C LEU A 90 -20.30 -5.64 11.83
N PRO A 91 -20.42 -6.83 12.45
CA PRO A 91 -19.36 -7.34 13.31
C PRO A 91 -18.05 -7.20 12.56
N GLN A 92 -17.09 -6.47 13.13
CA GLN A 92 -15.77 -6.46 12.54
C GLN A 92 -15.34 -7.92 12.47
N PRO A 93 -14.87 -8.40 11.29
CA PRO A 93 -14.38 -9.76 11.21
C PRO A 93 -13.35 -9.92 12.32
N ASN A 94 -13.51 -10.94 13.15
CA ASN A 94 -12.56 -11.24 14.22
C ASN A 94 -11.21 -11.49 13.54
N GLN A 95 -10.41 -10.43 13.43
CA GLN A 95 -9.04 -10.52 13.01
C GLN A 95 -8.35 -11.13 14.21
N GLY A 96 -8.29 -12.47 14.21
CA GLY A 96 -7.64 -13.24 15.25
C GLY A 96 -6.20 -12.75 15.49
N PRO A 97 -5.53 -13.29 16.51
CA PRO A 97 -4.20 -12.82 16.87
C PRO A 97 -3.29 -12.75 15.64
N PRO A 98 -2.45 -11.69 15.52
CA PRO A 98 -1.63 -11.46 14.34
C PRO A 98 -0.65 -12.60 14.08
N LEU A 99 -0.30 -13.34 15.14
CA LEU A 99 0.48 -14.57 15.09
C LEU A 99 -0.44 -15.78 15.32
N ARG A 100 -0.40 -16.76 14.42
CA ARG A 100 -1.24 -17.95 14.48
C ARG A 100 -0.63 -19.12 15.24
N SER A 101 0.69 -19.18 15.36
CA SER A 101 1.43 -20.22 16.08
C SER A 101 2.70 -19.64 16.72
N LEU A 102 3.09 -20.18 17.88
CA LEU A 102 4.29 -19.76 18.62
C LEU A 102 5.03 -20.99 19.15
N ILE A 103 6.36 -21.02 18.95
CA ILE A 103 7.22 -22.00 19.63
C ILE A 103 7.53 -21.47 21.02
N THR A 104 7.05 -22.14 22.06
CA THR A 104 7.19 -21.68 23.45
C THR A 104 8.41 -22.26 24.15
N ASN A 105 8.84 -23.46 23.74
CA ASN A 105 10.01 -24.13 24.29
C ASN A 105 10.71 -24.97 23.23
N ILE A 106 12.03 -25.07 23.33
CA ILE A 106 12.87 -25.95 22.53
C ILE A 106 13.88 -26.60 23.47
N GLU A 107 13.77 -27.91 23.63
CA GLU A 107 14.77 -28.73 24.31
C GLU A 107 15.59 -29.46 23.25
N SER A 108 16.92 -29.42 23.36
CA SER A 108 17.78 -30.09 22.38
C SER A 108 19.00 -30.72 23.01
N SER A 109 19.42 -31.83 22.42
CA SER A 109 20.71 -32.48 22.67
C SER A 109 21.41 -32.74 21.34
N ALA A 110 22.73 -32.66 21.34
CA ALA A 110 23.54 -32.89 20.15
C ALA A 110 24.73 -33.78 20.49
N GLU A 111 24.99 -34.76 19.63
CA GLU A 111 26.15 -35.66 19.72
C GLU A 111 26.91 -35.63 18.39
N VAL A 112 28.24 -35.51 18.46
CA VAL A 112 29.10 -35.56 17.27
C VAL A 112 29.52 -37.00 17.02
N ARG A 113 29.24 -37.52 15.83
CA ARG A 113 29.59 -38.87 15.40
C ARG A 113 30.43 -38.81 14.12
N GLY A 114 31.74 -38.79 14.30
CA GLY A 114 32.69 -38.62 13.19
C GLY A 114 32.51 -37.24 12.54
N ASP A 115 32.13 -37.22 11.26
CA ASP A 115 31.97 -36.00 10.46
C ASP A 115 30.54 -35.42 10.50
N VAL A 116 29.61 -36.07 11.21
CA VAL A 116 28.21 -35.61 11.32
C VAL A 116 27.84 -35.31 12.77
N MET A 117 26.93 -34.34 12.95
CA MET A 117 26.32 -34.04 14.23
C MET A 117 24.88 -34.53 14.21
N GLU A 118 24.54 -35.43 15.14
CA GLU A 118 23.17 -35.87 15.36
C GLU A 118 22.52 -34.95 16.40
N VAL A 119 21.33 -34.42 16.07
CA VAL A 119 20.60 -33.50 16.94
C VAL A 119 19.21 -34.07 17.19
N GLN A 120 18.83 -34.13 18.47
CA GLN A 120 17.47 -34.45 18.89
C GLN A 120 16.86 -33.19 19.50
N ALA A 121 15.71 -32.78 18.99
CA ALA A 121 15.02 -31.57 19.44
C ALA A 121 13.53 -31.85 19.72
N LEU A 122 13.06 -31.42 20.90
CA LEU A 122 11.65 -31.43 21.29
C LEU A 122 11.14 -30.00 21.31
N LEU A 123 10.17 -29.70 20.44
CA LEU A 123 9.58 -28.37 20.31
C LEU A 123 8.17 -28.36 20.88
N THR A 124 7.88 -27.39 21.76
CA THR A 124 6.51 -27.12 22.21
C THR A 124 5.95 -25.97 21.36
N ILE A 125 4.88 -26.25 20.60
CA ILE A 125 4.24 -25.26 19.74
C ILE A 125 2.82 -25.00 20.26
N GLN A 126 2.51 -23.73 20.50
CA GLN A 126 1.17 -23.28 20.85
C GLN A 126 0.47 -22.72 19.61
N LEU A 127 -0.71 -23.25 19.31
CA LEU A 127 -1.58 -22.76 18.25
C LEU A 127 -2.56 -21.74 18.82
N LEU A 128 -2.57 -20.54 18.26
CA LEU A 128 -3.34 -19.37 18.74
C LEU A 128 -4.58 -19.09 17.88
N GLY A 129 -4.73 -19.78 16.75
CA GLY A 129 -5.86 -19.64 15.86
C GLY A 129 -6.34 -20.99 15.34
N GLU A 130 -7.52 -20.98 14.73
CA GLU A 130 -8.10 -22.16 14.09
C GLU A 130 -7.59 -22.33 12.65
N GLY A 131 -7.73 -23.55 12.12
CA GLY A 131 -7.39 -23.88 10.74
C GLY A 131 -5.95 -24.37 10.56
N TRP A 132 -5.48 -24.30 9.33
CA TRP A 132 -4.14 -24.74 8.94
C TRP A 132 -3.07 -23.75 9.40
N HIS A 133 -1.98 -24.29 9.94
CA HIS A 133 -0.83 -23.54 10.42
C HIS A 133 0.43 -23.99 9.70
N GLU A 134 1.23 -23.02 9.27
CA GLU A 134 2.58 -23.25 8.77
C GLU A 134 3.57 -22.84 9.87
N ILE A 135 4.50 -23.73 10.21
CA ILE A 135 5.48 -23.50 11.27
C ILE A 135 6.88 -23.57 10.64
N PRO A 136 7.55 -22.42 10.42
CA PRO A 136 8.85 -22.40 9.77
C PRO A 136 9.96 -22.84 10.76
N LEU A 137 10.36 -24.11 10.71
CA LEU A 137 11.44 -24.65 11.55
C LEU A 137 12.85 -24.29 11.07
N ARG A 138 12.99 -23.78 9.84
CA ARG A 138 14.25 -23.30 9.24
C ARG A 138 15.39 -24.33 9.25
N LEU A 139 15.09 -25.59 8.96
CA LEU A 139 16.05 -26.70 8.93
C LEU A 139 16.77 -26.85 7.58
N ALA A 140 17.08 -25.74 6.90
CA ALA A 140 17.51 -25.75 5.49
C ALA A 140 18.78 -26.58 5.23
N ASP A 141 19.74 -26.56 6.15
CA ASP A 141 21.03 -27.25 6.03
C ASP A 141 21.11 -28.52 6.90
N ALA A 142 19.97 -29.02 7.38
CA ALA A 142 19.87 -30.21 8.21
C ALA A 142 19.12 -31.33 7.50
N ALA A 143 19.66 -32.56 7.57
CA ALA A 143 18.93 -33.74 7.15
C ALA A 143 17.96 -34.18 8.26
N ILE A 144 16.68 -34.31 7.92
CA ILE A 144 15.66 -34.82 8.85
C ILE A 144 15.71 -36.34 8.82
N SER A 145 16.09 -36.95 9.94
CA SER A 145 16.10 -38.42 10.09
C SER A 145 14.72 -38.96 10.46
N SER A 146 14.04 -38.30 11.39
CA SER A 146 12.67 -38.58 11.81
C SER A 146 12.02 -37.32 12.37
N ALA A 147 10.70 -37.28 12.38
CA ALA A 147 9.93 -36.23 13.01
C ALA A 147 8.63 -36.82 13.59
N MET A 148 8.24 -36.34 14.77
CA MET A 148 7.04 -36.79 15.46
C MET A 148 6.19 -35.58 15.87
N ILE A 149 4.87 -35.74 15.81
CA ILE A 149 3.91 -34.78 16.36
C ILE A 149 3.14 -35.51 17.47
N GLY A 150 3.42 -35.13 18.72
CA GLY A 150 2.98 -35.93 19.87
C GLY A 150 3.65 -37.30 19.84
N GLU A 151 2.87 -38.37 19.77
CA GLU A 151 3.39 -39.74 19.68
C GLU A 151 3.33 -40.34 18.26
N GLU A 152 2.85 -39.57 17.28
CA GLU A 152 2.69 -40.02 15.90
C GLU A 152 3.81 -39.53 15.00
N ASN A 153 4.15 -40.31 13.96
CA ASN A 153 5.10 -39.85 12.95
C ASN A 153 4.52 -38.68 12.16
N ALA A 154 5.29 -37.60 12.05
CA ALA A 154 4.95 -36.49 11.17
C ALA A 154 5.03 -36.98 9.72
N ARG A 155 3.99 -36.71 8.93
CA ARG A 155 3.92 -37.06 7.50
C ARG A 155 3.79 -35.81 6.65
#